data_AF-A0A1X7V5Z1-F1
#
_entry.id   AF-A0A1X7V5Z1-F1
#
_cell.length_a   1.000
_cell.length_b   1.000
_cell.length_c   1.000
_cell.angle_alpha   90.00
_cell.angle_beta   90.00
_cell.angle_gamma   90.00
#
_symmetry.space_group_name_H-M   'P 1'
#
loop_
_entity.id
_entity.type
_entity.pdbx_description
1 polymer ?
#
loop_
_entity_poly.entity_id
_entity_poly.type
_entity_poly.pdbx_seq_one_letter_code
_entity_poly.pdbx_strand_id
1 'polypeptide(L)'
;MEPDRELLIDDDGVEEGKRLEEEDENYQYHQANRESRLLDLEEDSAGEKRNRMQHILGKDLIVAVFVVAFDTKKGNIIEWAYPEEINLDGVEFRAMASGFHNVTTDFIYFKHNQLFGLSCYEKISVSNVEERGARMKSVGILAVSYSNLHNHMEFLSQQAKFRVQNPNSDYESLVSYFWSIQAPRANPTSPSSLATQDLPHMEITHPAGCFSQFLEFFGPKVFALWKLSLLKKRILIFSPPPVGVTCYKVYCMCLLASHNIENTEIDTGQNPLFFVNVADIDYISTLNSYIACTTERIFQSKTDLYDIYIDSQTIIPTSNRLDCFLRLTPTDEQRYTQLIHSQDMAFTLTRAMKDKTEQDVMLARFFQQLNTEVYQSLINVDGDSCEDHVMTCEMVQLIGLHPKDHIFLTELASLHSLNVTVQRQSDAFPCCI
;
A
#
# COMPACT_ATOMS: atom_id res chain seq x y z
N MET A 1 19.87 -7.37 101.18
CA MET A 1 20.87 -6.38 100.76
C MET A 1 20.65 -6.16 99.27
N GLU A 2 20.34 -4.92 98.91
CA GLU A 2 20.11 -4.35 97.57
C GLU A 2 21.31 -4.55 96.59
N PRO A 3 21.21 -4.18 95.29
CA PRO A 3 20.27 -4.67 94.28
C PRO A 3 20.93 -4.85 92.87
N ASP A 4 20.11 -5.19 91.87
CA ASP A 4 20.41 -5.43 90.45
C ASP A 4 21.02 -4.24 89.67
N ARG A 5 21.81 -4.57 88.63
CA ARG A 5 22.19 -3.67 87.52
C ARG A 5 21.90 -4.36 86.18
N GLU A 6 20.91 -3.84 85.47
CA GLU A 6 20.69 -4.08 84.04
C GLU A 6 21.67 -3.26 83.18
N LEU A 7 22.16 -3.87 82.10
CA LEU A 7 23.00 -3.26 81.07
C LEU A 7 22.10 -2.82 79.90
N LEU A 8 22.04 -1.51 79.64
CA LEU A 8 21.50 -0.90 78.43
C LEU A 8 22.49 -1.14 77.27
N ILE A 9 21.99 -1.64 76.13
CA ILE A 9 22.69 -1.69 74.85
C ILE A 9 22.00 -0.66 73.95
N ASP A 10 22.79 0.26 73.40
CA ASP A 10 22.38 1.37 72.54
C ASP A 10 21.74 0.90 71.22
N ASP A 11 20.60 1.49 70.85
CA ASP A 11 19.78 1.17 69.66
C ASP A 11 20.07 2.08 68.46
N ASP A 12 21.10 2.95 68.54
CA ASP A 12 21.37 4.00 67.54
C ASP A 12 22.11 3.49 66.29
N GLY A 13 22.63 2.25 66.28
CA GLY A 13 23.41 1.70 65.16
C GLY A 13 22.59 1.08 64.02
N VAL A 14 21.29 0.86 64.21
CA VAL A 14 20.42 0.16 63.24
C VAL A 14 19.63 1.15 62.36
N GLU A 15 19.38 2.38 62.82
CA GLU A 15 18.69 3.40 62.04
C GLU A 15 19.60 4.13 61.02
N GLU A 16 20.89 4.34 61.31
CA GLU A 16 21.82 4.97 60.35
C GLU A 16 22.13 4.07 59.14
N GLY A 17 22.22 2.75 59.35
CA GLY A 17 22.47 1.79 58.25
C GLY A 17 21.31 1.71 57.25
N LYS A 18 20.06 1.73 57.75
CA LYS A 18 18.87 1.72 56.88
C LYS A 18 18.68 3.02 56.10
N ARG A 19 19.06 4.16 56.69
CA ARG A 19 18.95 5.47 56.04
C ARG A 19 19.94 5.64 54.89
N LEU A 20 21.15 5.08 55.02
CA LEU A 20 22.16 5.08 53.97
C LEU A 20 21.80 4.12 52.81
N GLU A 21 21.22 2.96 53.11
CA GLU A 21 20.73 2.02 52.07
C GLU A 21 19.54 2.61 51.28
N GLU A 22 18.60 3.29 51.94
CA GLU A 22 17.47 3.97 51.26
C GLU A 22 17.93 5.17 50.39
N GLU A 23 18.96 5.90 50.80
CA GLU A 23 19.51 7.01 50.01
C GLU A 23 20.26 6.51 48.75
N ASP A 24 20.98 5.39 48.82
CA ASP A 24 21.66 4.77 47.67
C ASP A 24 20.66 4.15 46.67
N GLU A 25 19.60 3.48 47.15
CA GLU A 25 18.55 2.94 46.27
C GLU A 25 17.78 4.06 45.55
N ASN A 26 17.49 5.17 46.23
CA ASN A 26 16.79 6.30 45.63
C ASN A 26 17.70 7.03 44.62
N TYR A 27 19.00 7.11 44.86
CA TYR A 27 19.98 7.65 43.92
C TYR A 27 20.08 6.79 42.66
N GLN A 28 20.18 5.46 42.79
CA GLN A 28 20.17 4.52 41.66
C GLN A 28 18.88 4.58 40.86
N TYR A 29 17.73 4.67 41.53
CA TYR A 29 16.42 4.79 40.88
C TYR A 29 16.31 6.07 40.04
N HIS A 30 16.77 7.21 40.58
CA HIS A 30 16.78 8.47 39.85
C HIS A 30 17.78 8.51 38.70
N GLN A 31 18.92 7.82 38.83
CA GLN A 31 19.91 7.71 37.75
C GLN A 31 19.39 6.84 36.60
N ALA A 32 18.79 5.68 36.90
CA ALA A 32 18.19 4.79 35.88
C ALA A 32 17.05 5.47 35.10
N ASN A 33 16.18 6.21 35.79
CA ASN A 33 15.11 6.98 35.13
C ASN A 33 15.63 8.14 34.26
N ARG A 34 16.78 8.71 34.61
CA ARG A 34 17.40 9.78 33.84
C ARG A 34 18.08 9.25 32.58
N GLU A 35 18.72 8.09 32.66
CA GLU A 35 19.31 7.40 31.51
C GLU A 35 18.23 6.88 30.55
N SER A 36 17.13 6.32 31.06
CA SER A 36 15.98 5.91 30.23
C SER A 36 15.38 7.09 29.46
N ARG A 37 15.17 8.24 30.12
CA ARG A 37 14.66 9.44 29.44
C ARG A 37 15.63 10.02 28.41
N LEU A 38 16.93 9.88 28.62
CA LEU A 38 17.94 10.32 27.63
C LEU A 38 17.94 9.39 26.40
N LEU A 39 17.76 8.08 26.60
CA LEU A 39 17.59 7.11 25.51
C LEU A 39 16.29 7.36 24.73
N ASP A 40 15.18 7.62 25.41
CA ASP A 40 13.90 7.95 24.77
C ASP A 40 14.00 9.25 23.94
N LEU A 41 14.69 10.27 24.45
CA LEU A 41 14.92 11.54 23.74
C LEU A 41 15.91 11.38 22.56
N GLU A 42 16.87 10.47 22.64
CA GLU A 42 17.78 10.13 21.53
C GLU A 42 17.06 9.32 20.44
N GLU A 43 16.15 8.40 20.81
CA GLU A 43 15.29 7.66 19.88
C GLU A 43 14.27 8.58 19.19
N ASP A 44 13.63 9.50 19.93
CA ASP A 44 12.72 10.51 19.35
C ASP A 44 13.46 11.46 18.41
N SER A 45 14.68 11.91 18.78
CA SER A 45 15.52 12.75 17.92
C SER A 45 16.00 12.00 16.67
N ALA A 46 16.32 10.71 16.79
CA ALA A 46 16.67 9.86 15.67
C ALA A 46 15.47 9.56 14.76
N GLY A 47 14.27 9.38 15.33
CA GLY A 47 13.01 9.23 14.62
C GLY A 47 12.61 10.49 13.85
N GLU A 48 12.71 11.67 14.46
CA GLU A 48 12.46 12.95 13.80
C GLU A 48 13.50 13.28 12.71
N LYS A 49 14.78 12.96 12.95
CA LYS A 49 15.84 13.12 11.93
C LYS A 49 15.64 12.13 10.77
N ARG A 50 15.21 10.89 11.04
CA ARG A 50 14.89 9.88 10.03
C ARG A 50 13.66 10.29 9.20
N ASN A 51 12.62 10.81 9.85
CA ASN A 51 11.44 11.35 9.18
C ASN A 51 11.79 12.60 8.33
N ARG A 52 12.63 13.51 8.85
CA ARG A 52 13.13 14.67 8.07
C ARG A 52 14.03 14.26 6.90
N MET A 53 14.88 13.25 7.05
CA MET A 53 15.71 12.75 5.95
C MET A 53 14.89 11.99 4.90
N GLN A 54 13.86 11.22 5.31
CA GLN A 54 12.89 10.62 4.40
C GLN A 54 12.13 11.67 3.59
N HIS A 55 11.82 12.83 4.18
CA HIS A 55 11.17 13.92 3.47
C HIS A 55 12.07 14.64 2.44
N ILE A 56 13.40 14.52 2.57
CA ILE A 56 14.40 15.20 1.70
C ILE A 56 14.99 14.24 0.63
N LEU A 57 15.02 12.92 0.86
CA LEU A 57 15.48 11.89 -0.10
C LEU A 57 14.33 11.07 -0.75
N GLY A 58 13.08 11.36 -0.39
CA GLY A 58 11.98 10.38 -0.37
C GLY A 58 11.38 9.87 -1.67
N LYS A 59 11.85 10.25 -2.86
CA LYS A 59 11.17 9.84 -4.11
C LYS A 59 11.75 8.58 -4.76
N ASP A 60 13.07 8.34 -4.69
CA ASP A 60 13.73 7.23 -5.42
C ASP A 60 14.66 6.34 -4.55
N LEU A 61 14.54 6.37 -3.21
CA LEU A 61 15.48 5.66 -2.36
C LEU A 61 15.32 4.13 -2.44
N ILE A 62 16.20 3.50 -3.21
CA ILE A 62 16.43 2.05 -3.21
C ILE A 62 17.23 1.67 -1.97
N VAL A 63 16.74 0.67 -1.24
CA VAL A 63 17.32 0.13 -0.01
C VAL A 63 18.09 -1.16 -0.28
N ALA A 64 17.66 -1.95 -1.28
CA ALA A 64 18.32 -3.20 -1.64
C ALA A 64 18.25 -3.46 -3.16
N VAL A 65 19.22 -4.20 -3.69
CA VAL A 65 19.16 -4.89 -4.98
C VAL A 65 19.47 -6.36 -4.74
N PHE A 66 18.76 -7.27 -5.40
CA PHE A 66 18.91 -8.70 -5.17
C PHE A 66 18.69 -9.53 -6.44
N VAL A 67 19.17 -10.77 -6.41
CA VAL A 67 18.93 -11.80 -7.40
C VAL A 67 18.40 -13.04 -6.70
N VAL A 68 17.25 -13.51 -7.16
CA VAL A 68 16.62 -14.77 -6.75
C VAL A 68 16.81 -15.79 -7.87
N ALA A 69 17.20 -17.01 -7.50
CA ALA A 69 17.32 -18.13 -8.42
C ALA A 69 16.44 -19.29 -7.96
N PHE A 70 16.03 -20.13 -8.92
CA PHE A 70 15.38 -21.39 -8.60
C PHE A 70 16.42 -22.50 -8.45
N ASP A 71 16.53 -23.08 -7.26
CA ASP A 71 17.32 -24.28 -6.97
C ASP A 71 16.41 -25.52 -6.98
N THR A 72 16.83 -26.57 -7.67
CA THR A 72 16.00 -27.78 -7.87
C THR A 72 15.77 -28.60 -6.59
N LYS A 73 16.53 -28.34 -5.52
CA LYS A 73 16.42 -29.01 -4.21
C LYS A 73 15.82 -28.10 -3.15
N LYS A 74 16.18 -26.82 -3.14
CA LYS A 74 15.76 -25.84 -2.11
C LYS A 74 14.54 -25.00 -2.52
N GLY A 75 14.18 -24.98 -3.80
CA GLY A 75 13.18 -24.07 -4.33
C GLY A 75 13.78 -22.69 -4.60
N ASN A 76 12.99 -21.63 -4.40
CA ASN A 76 13.48 -20.26 -4.58
C ASN A 76 14.53 -19.94 -3.50
N ILE A 77 15.63 -19.32 -3.90
CA ILE A 77 16.70 -18.86 -3.00
C ILE A 77 17.16 -17.46 -3.39
N ILE A 78 17.59 -16.67 -2.41
CA ILE A 78 18.41 -15.47 -2.66
C ILE A 78 19.79 -15.95 -3.11
N GLU A 79 20.11 -15.74 -4.39
CA GLU A 79 21.41 -16.06 -4.98
C GLU A 79 22.44 -14.99 -4.61
N TRP A 80 22.02 -13.73 -4.60
CA TRP A 80 22.87 -12.58 -4.33
C TRP A 80 22.05 -11.38 -3.86
N ALA A 81 22.65 -10.52 -3.04
CA ALA A 81 22.03 -9.27 -2.58
C ALA A 81 23.08 -8.18 -2.28
N TYR A 82 22.63 -6.93 -2.32
CA TYR A 82 23.38 -5.76 -1.90
C TYR A 82 22.47 -4.71 -1.24
N PRO A 83 22.87 -4.09 -0.11
CA PRO A 83 24.05 -4.41 0.72
C PRO A 83 24.04 -5.86 1.26
N GLU A 84 25.19 -6.42 1.64
CA GLU A 84 25.28 -7.84 2.04
C GLU A 84 24.60 -8.12 3.40
N GLU A 85 24.49 -7.09 4.24
CA GLU A 85 23.98 -7.19 5.61
C GLU A 85 22.46 -7.05 5.69
N ILE A 86 21.79 -6.83 4.57
CA ILE A 86 20.34 -6.60 4.56
C ILE A 86 19.57 -7.91 4.74
N ASN A 87 18.62 -7.91 5.67
CA ASN A 87 17.72 -9.04 5.85
C ASN A 87 16.68 -9.06 4.70
N LEU A 88 16.73 -10.12 3.89
CA LEU A 88 15.81 -10.38 2.79
C LEU A 88 15.02 -11.68 2.97
N ASP A 89 14.92 -12.19 4.20
CA ASP A 89 14.25 -13.45 4.48
C ASP A 89 12.81 -13.42 3.94
N GLY A 90 12.49 -14.38 3.07
CA GLY A 90 11.19 -14.53 2.45
C GLY A 90 10.95 -13.65 1.22
N VAL A 91 11.89 -12.80 0.81
CA VAL A 91 11.81 -12.05 -0.45
C VAL A 91 11.80 -13.01 -1.65
N GLU A 92 12.51 -14.14 -1.57
CA GLU A 92 12.57 -15.17 -2.60
C GLU A 92 11.21 -15.79 -2.94
N PHE A 93 10.27 -15.82 -1.99
CA PHE A 93 8.91 -16.33 -2.22
C PHE A 93 7.97 -15.27 -2.80
N ARG A 94 8.33 -13.99 -2.71
CA ARG A 94 7.58 -12.87 -3.32
C ARG A 94 8.11 -12.51 -4.71
N ALA A 95 9.43 -12.54 -4.89
CA ALA A 95 10.09 -12.16 -6.13
C ALA A 95 9.94 -13.19 -7.26
N MET A 96 9.55 -14.43 -6.94
CA MET A 96 9.29 -15.49 -7.92
C MET A 96 8.02 -16.27 -7.51
N ALA A 97 6.88 -15.88 -8.08
CA ALA A 97 5.58 -16.43 -7.69
C ALA A 97 5.37 -17.88 -8.15
N SER A 98 4.48 -18.58 -7.43
CA SER A 98 4.00 -19.89 -7.85
C SER A 98 3.41 -19.84 -9.26
N GLY A 99 3.82 -20.78 -10.12
CA GLY A 99 3.41 -20.86 -11.52
C GLY A 99 4.35 -20.18 -12.52
N PHE A 100 5.40 -19.47 -12.09
CA PHE A 100 6.34 -18.78 -12.99
C PHE A 100 7.08 -19.72 -13.96
N HIS A 101 7.18 -21.01 -13.63
CA HIS A 101 7.71 -22.03 -14.55
C HIS A 101 6.88 -22.18 -15.85
N ASN A 102 5.65 -21.65 -15.90
CA ASN A 102 4.78 -21.68 -17.09
C ASN A 102 4.98 -20.47 -18.02
N VAL A 103 5.68 -19.43 -17.58
CA VAL A 103 5.98 -18.22 -18.37
C VAL A 103 7.47 -18.09 -18.63
N THR A 104 7.86 -17.36 -19.67
CA THR A 104 9.27 -17.08 -19.99
C THR A 104 9.76 -15.82 -19.29
N THR A 105 8.90 -14.81 -19.20
CA THR A 105 9.19 -13.52 -18.59
C THR A 105 7.98 -13.03 -17.81
N ASP A 106 8.23 -12.30 -16.74
CA ASP A 106 7.21 -11.60 -15.96
C ASP A 106 7.87 -10.52 -15.10
N PHE A 107 7.07 -9.68 -14.46
CA PHE A 107 7.53 -8.82 -13.37
C PHE A 107 6.52 -8.87 -12.23
N ILE A 108 6.93 -8.50 -11.03
CA ILE A 108 6.07 -8.57 -9.86
C ILE A 108 6.38 -7.41 -8.92
N TYR A 109 5.31 -6.77 -8.45
CA TYR A 109 5.37 -5.85 -7.33
C TYR A 109 4.94 -6.57 -6.07
N PHE A 110 5.58 -6.27 -4.95
CA PHE A 110 5.22 -6.85 -3.65
C PHE A 110 5.58 -5.86 -2.54
N LYS A 111 4.95 -5.99 -1.38
CA LYS A 111 5.40 -5.33 -0.15
C LYS A 111 6.31 -6.29 0.62
N HIS A 112 7.33 -5.81 1.30
CA HIS A 112 8.16 -6.57 2.22
C HIS A 112 8.44 -5.71 3.45
N ASN A 113 7.86 -6.07 4.60
CA ASN A 113 7.80 -5.21 5.77
C ASN A 113 7.19 -3.84 5.41
N GLN A 114 7.93 -2.75 5.63
CA GLN A 114 7.53 -1.38 5.26
C GLN A 114 8.09 -0.92 3.91
N LEU A 115 8.76 -1.82 3.16
CA LEU A 115 9.35 -1.53 1.87
C LEU A 115 8.49 -2.09 0.74
N PHE A 116 8.68 -1.54 -0.45
CA PHE A 116 8.07 -2.01 -1.69
C PHE A 116 9.13 -2.60 -2.61
N GLY A 117 8.84 -3.76 -3.18
CA GLY A 117 9.70 -4.47 -4.08
C GLY A 117 9.17 -4.48 -5.51
N LEU A 118 10.09 -4.41 -6.46
CA LEU A 118 9.88 -4.76 -7.85
C LEU A 118 10.92 -5.80 -8.24
N SER A 119 10.50 -6.90 -8.84
CA SER A 119 11.42 -7.84 -9.47
C SER A 119 10.96 -8.24 -10.87
N CYS A 120 11.94 -8.48 -11.74
CA CYS A 120 11.73 -8.93 -13.12
C CYS A 120 12.28 -10.35 -13.23
N TYR A 121 11.51 -11.24 -13.84
CA TYR A 121 11.77 -12.66 -13.95
C TYR A 121 12.09 -13.04 -15.40
N GLU A 122 13.06 -13.93 -15.57
CA GLU A 122 13.41 -14.54 -16.85
C GLU A 122 13.65 -16.05 -16.69
N LYS A 123 13.17 -16.83 -17.65
CA LYS A 123 13.40 -18.27 -17.79
C LYS A 123 13.92 -18.60 -19.18
N ILE A 124 15.01 -19.37 -19.22
CA ILE A 124 15.51 -20.00 -20.45
C ILE A 124 15.54 -21.52 -20.31
N SER A 125 15.38 -22.22 -21.43
CA SER A 125 15.65 -23.66 -21.48
C SER A 125 17.15 -23.90 -21.55
N VAL A 126 17.65 -24.84 -20.78
CA VAL A 126 19.07 -25.24 -20.76
C VAL A 126 19.21 -26.74 -20.99
N SER A 127 20.32 -27.18 -21.56
CA SER A 127 20.61 -28.62 -21.71
C SER A 127 21.13 -29.27 -20.42
N ASN A 128 21.32 -28.49 -19.36
CA ASN A 128 21.86 -28.96 -18.09
C ASN A 128 20.82 -29.83 -17.35
N VAL A 129 21.19 -31.08 -17.06
CA VAL A 129 20.36 -32.06 -16.35
C VAL A 129 20.17 -31.67 -14.88
N GLU A 130 21.18 -31.04 -14.26
CA GLU A 130 21.12 -30.62 -12.85
C GLU A 130 20.08 -29.52 -12.62
N GLU A 131 19.88 -28.67 -13.63
CA GLU A 131 18.89 -27.60 -13.66
C GLU A 131 17.53 -28.09 -14.21
N ARG A 132 17.36 -29.40 -14.42
CA ARG A 132 16.13 -30.02 -14.96
C ARG A 132 15.62 -29.37 -16.25
N GLY A 133 16.54 -28.89 -17.09
CA GLY A 133 16.20 -28.35 -18.39
C GLY A 133 15.78 -26.88 -18.42
N ALA A 134 15.75 -26.17 -17.28
CA ALA A 134 15.39 -24.75 -17.25
C ALA A 134 16.17 -23.97 -16.21
N ARG A 135 16.63 -22.77 -16.58
CA ARG A 135 17.22 -21.81 -15.66
C ARG A 135 16.28 -20.65 -15.46
N MET A 136 16.03 -20.31 -14.21
CA MET A 136 15.09 -19.28 -13.80
C MET A 136 15.78 -18.33 -12.83
N LYS A 137 15.77 -17.02 -13.15
CA LYS A 137 16.25 -15.99 -12.24
C LYS A 137 15.28 -14.83 -12.20
N SER A 138 15.21 -14.16 -11.06
CA SER A 138 14.55 -12.88 -10.90
C SER A 138 15.52 -11.85 -10.31
N VAL A 139 15.57 -10.66 -10.90
CA VAL A 139 16.39 -9.56 -10.40
C VAL A 139 15.44 -8.48 -9.90
N GLY A 140 15.67 -7.98 -8.69
CA GLY A 140 14.76 -7.03 -8.08
C GLY A 140 15.42 -6.03 -7.15
N ILE A 141 14.61 -5.09 -6.69
CA ILE A 141 14.97 -4.03 -5.76
C ILE A 141 13.95 -3.92 -4.64
N LEU A 142 14.36 -3.35 -3.52
CA LEU A 142 13.46 -2.83 -2.48
C LEU A 142 13.62 -1.32 -2.37
N ALA A 143 12.52 -0.59 -2.23
CA ALA A 143 12.49 0.86 -2.09
C ALA A 143 11.49 1.30 -1.01
N VAL A 144 11.64 2.53 -0.51
CA VAL A 144 10.74 3.10 0.51
C VAL A 144 9.36 3.47 -0.04
N SER A 145 9.22 3.62 -1.35
CA SER A 145 7.98 3.98 -2.03
C SER A 145 7.79 3.12 -3.27
N TYR A 146 6.54 2.74 -3.54
CA TYR A 146 6.18 2.05 -4.77
C TYR A 146 6.02 3.00 -5.96
N SER A 147 5.93 4.32 -5.74
CA SER A 147 5.63 5.29 -6.80
C SER A 147 6.61 5.16 -7.95
N ASN A 148 7.92 5.12 -7.68
CA ASN A 148 8.92 5.17 -8.75
C ASN A 148 9.51 3.81 -9.15
N LEU A 149 8.97 2.71 -8.62
CA LEU A 149 9.50 1.37 -8.89
C LEU A 149 9.55 1.04 -10.39
N HIS A 150 8.53 1.43 -11.15
CA HIS A 150 8.46 1.21 -12.60
C HIS A 150 9.66 1.76 -13.40
N ASN A 151 10.30 2.85 -12.94
CA ASN A 151 11.46 3.45 -13.58
C ASN A 151 12.66 2.48 -13.64
N HIS A 152 12.68 1.48 -12.75
CA HIS A 152 13.75 0.49 -12.67
C HIS A 152 13.46 -0.76 -13.51
N MET A 153 12.22 -0.94 -14.00
CA MET A 153 11.77 -2.17 -14.65
C MET A 153 12.59 -2.55 -15.88
N GLU A 154 12.93 -1.59 -16.73
CA GLU A 154 13.70 -1.84 -17.94
C GLU A 154 15.09 -2.38 -17.60
N PHE A 155 15.79 -1.72 -16.66
CA PHE A 155 17.10 -2.17 -16.20
C PHE A 155 17.02 -3.57 -15.58
N LEU A 156 16.08 -3.81 -14.67
CA LEU A 156 15.92 -5.10 -13.99
C LEU A 156 15.60 -6.23 -14.96
N SER A 157 14.77 -5.97 -15.99
CA SER A 157 14.46 -6.95 -17.04
C SER A 157 15.70 -7.30 -17.87
N GLN A 158 16.50 -6.30 -18.26
CA GLN A 158 17.76 -6.52 -18.98
C GLN A 158 18.75 -7.32 -18.12
N GLN A 159 18.82 -7.04 -16.82
CA GLN A 159 19.67 -7.79 -15.90
C GLN A 159 19.17 -9.22 -15.73
N ALA A 160 17.88 -9.47 -15.52
CA ALA A 160 17.33 -10.82 -15.42
C ALA A 160 17.71 -11.68 -16.65
N LYS A 161 17.54 -11.11 -17.84
CA LYS A 161 17.95 -11.73 -19.11
C LYS A 161 19.45 -12.01 -19.18
N PHE A 162 20.28 -11.04 -18.82
CA PHE A 162 21.73 -11.21 -18.80
C PHE A 162 22.17 -12.33 -17.85
N ARG A 163 21.57 -12.41 -16.66
CA ARG A 163 21.93 -13.34 -15.58
C ARG A 163 21.58 -14.78 -15.87
N VAL A 164 20.47 -15.04 -16.56
CA VAL A 164 20.15 -16.41 -17.01
C VAL A 164 21.08 -16.87 -18.13
N GLN A 165 21.52 -15.96 -19.01
CA GLN A 165 22.44 -16.26 -20.11
C GLN A 165 23.89 -16.45 -19.62
N ASN A 166 24.31 -15.69 -18.62
CA ASN A 166 25.68 -15.65 -18.11
C ASN A 166 25.69 -15.96 -16.59
N PRO A 167 25.45 -17.21 -16.17
CA PRO A 167 25.25 -17.56 -14.76
C PRO A 167 26.46 -17.30 -13.86
N ASN A 168 27.68 -17.27 -14.42
CA ASN A 168 28.93 -17.08 -13.69
C ASN A 168 29.45 -15.63 -13.73
N SER A 169 28.65 -14.67 -14.22
CA SER A 169 29.03 -13.25 -14.27
C SER A 169 28.97 -12.59 -12.90
N ASP A 170 29.85 -11.62 -12.63
CA ASP A 170 29.84 -10.83 -11.40
C ASP A 170 28.65 -9.86 -11.33
N TYR A 171 28.33 -9.36 -10.13
CA TYR A 171 27.17 -8.48 -9.90
C TYR A 171 27.51 -6.97 -9.92
N GLU A 172 28.66 -6.57 -10.49
CA GLU A 172 29.15 -5.18 -10.44
C GLU A 172 28.17 -4.19 -11.09
N SER A 173 27.47 -4.60 -12.15
CA SER A 173 26.42 -3.80 -12.81
C SER A 173 25.27 -3.44 -11.88
N LEU A 174 24.87 -4.34 -10.98
CA LEU A 174 23.78 -4.13 -10.02
C LEU A 174 24.21 -3.19 -8.90
N VAL A 175 25.44 -3.36 -8.40
CA VAL A 175 26.03 -2.48 -7.38
C VAL A 175 26.19 -1.07 -7.92
N SER A 176 26.71 -0.93 -9.15
CA SER A 176 26.87 0.36 -9.81
C SER A 176 25.52 1.06 -10.00
N TYR A 177 24.49 0.30 -10.38
CA TYR A 177 23.14 0.83 -10.51
C TYR A 177 22.60 1.34 -9.18
N PHE A 178 22.70 0.56 -8.11
CA PHE A 178 22.27 0.96 -6.77
C PHE A 178 22.88 2.31 -6.34
N TRP A 179 24.20 2.48 -6.51
CA TRP A 179 24.87 3.73 -6.18
C TRP A 179 24.48 4.89 -7.10
N SER A 180 24.21 4.62 -8.39
CA SER A 180 23.77 5.65 -9.33
C SER A 180 22.43 6.28 -8.95
N ILE A 181 21.54 5.51 -8.32
CA ILE A 181 20.23 5.98 -7.83
C ILE A 181 20.37 6.72 -6.49
N GLN A 182 21.34 6.36 -5.66
CA GLN A 182 21.61 7.07 -4.39
C GLN A 182 22.30 8.43 -4.58
N ALA A 183 22.96 8.66 -5.71
CA ALA A 183 23.64 9.92 -5.98
C ALA A 183 22.62 11.08 -6.04
N PRO A 184 22.86 12.21 -5.33
CA PRO A 184 22.03 13.40 -5.50
C PRO A 184 22.04 13.80 -6.97
N ARG A 185 20.88 13.85 -7.63
CA ARG A 185 20.81 14.34 -9.02
C ARG A 185 21.39 15.75 -9.04
N ALA A 186 22.54 15.94 -9.67
CA ALA A 186 23.10 17.26 -9.87
C ALA A 186 22.08 18.08 -10.69
N ASN A 187 21.64 19.22 -10.15
CA ASN A 187 20.61 20.08 -10.71
C ASN A 187 20.74 20.26 -12.24
N PRO A 188 19.75 19.84 -13.05
CA PRO A 188 19.61 20.38 -14.39
C PRO A 188 19.12 21.83 -14.25
N THR A 189 19.94 22.77 -14.69
CA THR A 189 19.60 24.19 -14.80
C THR A 189 18.42 24.39 -15.76
N SER A 190 17.21 24.53 -15.23
CA SER A 190 16.12 25.31 -15.83
C SER A 190 15.08 25.66 -14.76
N PRO A 191 14.81 26.96 -14.48
CA PRO A 191 13.77 27.37 -13.56
C PRO A 191 12.43 27.42 -14.31
N SER A 192 11.56 26.45 -14.10
CA SER A 192 10.16 26.59 -14.47
C SER A 192 9.25 25.77 -13.55
N SER A 193 8.63 26.50 -12.63
CA SER A 193 7.31 26.35 -11.99
C SER A 193 7.41 26.44 -10.47
N LEU A 194 6.64 27.39 -9.93
CA LEU A 194 6.61 27.72 -8.52
C LEU A 194 6.23 26.49 -7.70
N ALA A 195 6.93 26.36 -6.57
CA ALA A 195 6.65 25.38 -5.54
C ALA A 195 5.19 25.50 -5.06
N THR A 196 4.41 24.46 -5.32
CA THR A 196 3.19 24.16 -4.58
C THR A 196 3.57 23.09 -3.56
N GLN A 197 3.22 23.33 -2.29
CA GLN A 197 3.56 22.48 -1.15
C GLN A 197 3.10 21.03 -1.38
N ASP A 198 3.96 20.10 -0.97
CA ASP A 198 3.95 18.67 -1.30
C ASP A 198 2.69 17.91 -0.80
N LEU A 199 1.83 17.53 -1.75
CA LEU A 199 0.99 16.33 -1.67
C LEU A 199 1.77 15.13 -2.24
N PRO A 200 1.49 13.87 -1.85
CA PRO A 200 1.95 12.70 -2.58
C PRO A 200 1.31 12.71 -3.97
N HIS A 201 1.95 13.42 -4.90
CA HIS A 201 1.60 13.42 -6.31
C HIS A 201 1.88 12.00 -6.82
N MET A 202 0.84 11.16 -6.87
CA MET A 202 0.86 9.93 -7.65
C MET A 202 0.98 10.36 -9.13
N GLU A 203 2.20 10.63 -9.58
CA GLU A 203 2.51 10.58 -11.01
C GLU A 203 2.06 9.21 -11.49
N ILE A 204 1.48 9.15 -12.68
CA ILE A 204 1.06 7.87 -13.23
C ILE A 204 2.31 7.08 -13.60
N THR A 205 2.64 6.17 -12.69
CA THR A 205 3.89 5.43 -12.66
C THR A 205 3.72 3.98 -13.08
N HIS A 206 2.73 3.72 -13.94
CA HIS A 206 2.43 2.41 -14.51
C HIS A 206 2.49 2.49 -16.05
N PRO A 207 2.60 1.36 -16.76
CA PRO A 207 2.64 1.36 -18.21
C PRO A 207 1.44 2.09 -18.80
N ALA A 208 1.73 3.04 -19.67
CA ALA A 208 0.75 3.92 -20.27
C ALA A 208 -0.49 3.15 -20.78
N GLY A 209 -1.67 3.54 -20.29
CA GLY A 209 -2.97 2.98 -20.65
C GLY A 209 -3.43 1.82 -19.77
N CYS A 210 -2.76 1.53 -18.65
CA CYS A 210 -3.18 0.44 -17.77
C CYS A 210 -4.47 0.80 -17.00
N PHE A 211 -4.69 2.08 -16.69
CA PHE A 211 -5.90 2.47 -15.98
C PHE A 211 -7.12 2.45 -16.90
N SER A 212 -7.00 2.97 -18.14
CA SER A 212 -8.02 2.83 -19.18
C SER A 212 -8.39 1.35 -19.42
N GLN A 213 -7.40 0.46 -19.62
CA GLN A 213 -7.65 -0.98 -19.80
C GLN A 213 -8.32 -1.62 -18.58
N PHE A 214 -7.95 -1.19 -17.36
CA PHE A 214 -8.58 -1.63 -16.14
C PHE A 214 -10.07 -1.25 -16.11
N LEU A 215 -10.40 -0.02 -16.51
CA LEU A 215 -11.79 0.44 -16.55
C LEU A 215 -12.61 -0.34 -17.59
N GLU A 216 -12.06 -0.53 -18.79
CA GLU A 216 -12.70 -1.35 -19.83
C GLU A 216 -12.90 -2.80 -19.39
N PHE A 217 -11.92 -3.38 -18.70
CA PHE A 217 -11.96 -4.77 -18.25
C PHE A 217 -13.08 -5.04 -17.23
N PHE A 218 -13.31 -4.12 -16.28
CA PHE A 218 -14.38 -4.28 -15.29
C PHE A 218 -15.71 -3.65 -15.72
N GLY A 219 -15.70 -2.77 -16.73
CA GLY A 219 -16.89 -2.06 -17.17
C GLY A 219 -17.48 -1.18 -16.05
N PRO A 220 -18.81 -1.00 -16.00
CA PRO A 220 -19.46 -0.26 -14.91
C PRO A 220 -19.16 -0.78 -13.50
N LYS A 221 -18.73 -2.05 -13.34
CA LYS A 221 -18.35 -2.62 -12.03
C LYS A 221 -17.17 -1.92 -11.37
N VAL A 222 -16.43 -1.07 -12.10
CA VAL A 222 -15.41 -0.18 -11.51
C VAL A 222 -15.98 0.69 -10.39
N PHE A 223 -17.27 1.06 -10.44
CA PHE A 223 -17.89 1.85 -9.38
C PHE A 223 -18.21 1.02 -8.12
N ALA A 224 -18.44 -0.29 -8.26
CA ALA A 224 -18.50 -1.18 -7.10
C ALA A 224 -17.11 -1.32 -6.45
N LEU A 225 -16.07 -1.53 -7.27
CA LEU A 225 -14.68 -1.59 -6.82
C LEU A 225 -14.22 -0.29 -6.16
N TRP A 226 -14.62 0.84 -6.73
CA TRP A 226 -14.39 2.17 -6.19
C TRP A 226 -14.98 2.34 -4.78
N LYS A 227 -16.27 2.02 -4.60
CA LYS A 227 -16.93 2.06 -3.28
C LYS A 227 -16.21 1.17 -2.27
N LEU A 228 -15.88 -0.06 -2.66
CA LEU A 228 -15.15 -1.00 -1.80
C LEU A 228 -13.75 -0.51 -1.42
N SER A 229 -13.06 0.20 -2.32
CA SER A 229 -11.72 0.76 -2.08
C SER A 229 -11.78 1.95 -1.11
N LEU A 230 -12.78 2.84 -1.26
CA LEU A 230 -13.02 3.94 -0.32
C LEU A 230 -13.44 3.44 1.07
N LEU A 231 -14.21 2.35 1.13
CA LEU A 231 -14.58 1.67 2.37
C LEU A 231 -13.45 0.83 2.98
N LYS A 232 -12.22 0.92 2.45
CA LYS A 232 -11.03 0.22 2.94
C LYS A 232 -11.24 -1.28 3.15
N LYS A 233 -11.96 -1.94 2.23
CA LYS A 233 -12.17 -3.39 2.31
C LYS A 233 -10.88 -4.16 2.00
N ARG A 234 -10.76 -5.36 2.55
CA ARG A 234 -9.69 -6.31 2.22
C ARG A 234 -10.01 -6.97 0.88
N ILE A 235 -9.34 -6.54 -0.19
CA ILE A 235 -9.58 -6.97 -1.56
C ILE A 235 -8.44 -7.86 -2.04
N LEU A 236 -8.76 -9.10 -2.43
CA LEU A 236 -7.80 -10.06 -2.96
C LEU A 236 -8.15 -10.47 -4.39
N ILE A 237 -7.22 -10.23 -5.32
CA ILE A 237 -7.37 -10.58 -6.73
C ILE A 237 -6.61 -11.88 -7.02
N PHE A 238 -7.31 -12.90 -7.50
CA PHE A 238 -6.69 -14.09 -8.03
C PHE A 238 -6.40 -13.96 -9.52
N SER A 239 -5.18 -14.30 -9.91
CA SER A 239 -4.82 -14.51 -11.31
C SER A 239 -3.63 -15.48 -11.40
N PRO A 240 -3.65 -16.47 -12.29
CA PRO A 240 -2.42 -17.19 -12.64
C PRO A 240 -1.41 -16.23 -13.29
N PRO A 241 -0.10 -16.59 -13.34
CA PRO A 241 0.89 -15.82 -14.08
C PRO A 241 0.50 -15.61 -15.54
N PRO A 242 0.75 -14.43 -16.14
CA PRO A 242 1.62 -13.36 -15.63
C PRO A 242 1.00 -12.50 -14.51
N VAL A 243 1.78 -12.26 -13.46
CA VAL A 243 1.36 -11.57 -12.24
C VAL A 243 1.51 -10.05 -12.38
N GLY A 244 2.48 -9.56 -13.14
CA GLY A 244 2.76 -8.13 -13.24
C GLY A 244 1.56 -7.30 -13.69
N VAL A 245 0.80 -7.84 -14.65
CA VAL A 245 -0.46 -7.21 -15.13
C VAL A 245 -1.50 -7.12 -14.01
N THR A 246 -1.53 -8.10 -13.10
CA THR A 246 -2.43 -8.12 -11.95
C THR A 246 -1.97 -7.16 -10.85
N CYS A 247 -0.66 -7.00 -10.65
CA CYS A 247 -0.11 -5.95 -9.79
C CYS A 247 -0.54 -4.55 -10.26
N TYR A 248 -0.63 -4.30 -11.58
CA TYR A 248 -1.20 -3.04 -12.08
C TYR A 248 -2.68 -2.87 -11.75
N LYS A 249 -3.47 -3.95 -11.71
CA LYS A 249 -4.86 -3.86 -11.24
C LYS A 249 -4.93 -3.41 -9.77
N VAL A 250 -4.02 -3.90 -8.91
CA VAL A 250 -3.89 -3.42 -7.52
C VAL A 250 -3.56 -1.92 -7.49
N TYR A 251 -2.64 -1.46 -8.33
CA TYR A 251 -2.33 -0.04 -8.46
C TYR A 251 -3.53 0.80 -8.92
N CYS A 252 -4.24 0.36 -9.97
CA CYS A 252 -5.44 1.02 -10.48
C CYS A 252 -6.53 1.15 -9.42
N MET A 253 -6.71 0.13 -8.58
CA MET A 253 -7.64 0.19 -7.44
C MET A 253 -7.25 1.28 -6.43
N CYS A 254 -5.96 1.48 -6.20
CA CYS A 254 -5.49 2.57 -5.34
C CYS A 254 -5.81 3.93 -5.97
N LEU A 255 -5.69 4.07 -7.29
CA LEU A 255 -6.08 5.28 -8.01
C LEU A 255 -7.57 5.59 -7.89
N LEU A 256 -8.44 4.57 -7.91
CA LEU A 256 -9.88 4.77 -7.71
C LEU A 256 -10.17 5.51 -6.39
N ALA A 257 -9.39 5.25 -5.34
CA ALA A 257 -9.60 5.80 -4.00
C ALA A 257 -8.76 7.06 -3.68
N SER A 258 -7.97 7.56 -4.63
CA SER A 258 -7.14 8.77 -4.46
C SER A 258 -8.01 10.02 -4.29
N HIS A 259 -7.61 11.01 -3.49
CA HIS A 259 -8.34 12.28 -3.28
C HIS A 259 -7.37 13.39 -2.83
N ASN A 260 -7.83 14.65 -2.77
CA ASN A 260 -7.04 15.82 -2.35
C ASN A 260 -7.65 16.49 -1.10
N ILE A 261 -7.66 15.78 0.03
CA ILE A 261 -8.24 16.33 1.27
C ILE A 261 -7.11 16.52 2.25
N GLU A 262 -6.98 17.75 2.74
CA GLU A 262 -5.90 18.17 3.65
C GLU A 262 -6.25 17.92 5.13
N ASN A 263 -7.36 17.23 5.42
CA ASN A 263 -7.79 16.94 6.78
C ASN A 263 -6.95 15.79 7.36
N THR A 264 -6.18 16.09 8.41
CA THR A 264 -5.23 15.15 9.07
C THR A 264 -5.92 14.01 9.81
N GLU A 265 -7.23 14.10 10.07
CA GLU A 265 -7.97 13.08 10.84
C GLU A 265 -8.50 11.94 9.96
N ILE A 266 -8.64 12.16 8.65
CA ILE A 266 -9.12 11.16 7.72
C ILE A 266 -7.90 10.38 7.21
N ASP A 267 -7.65 9.20 7.77
CA ASP A 267 -6.67 8.28 7.19
C ASP A 267 -7.20 7.82 5.84
N THR A 268 -6.52 8.17 4.76
CA THR A 268 -6.90 7.78 3.41
C THR A 268 -5.85 6.97 2.68
N GLY A 269 -4.78 6.59 3.38
CA GLY A 269 -3.75 5.73 2.83
C GLY A 269 -4.34 4.40 2.39
N GLN A 270 -4.17 4.08 1.11
CA GLN A 270 -4.36 2.71 0.64
C GLN A 270 -3.18 1.87 1.09
N ASN A 271 -3.42 0.58 1.39
CA ASN A 271 -2.37 -0.37 1.74
C ASN A 271 -2.19 -1.39 0.60
N PRO A 272 -1.55 -1.01 -0.52
CA PRO A 272 -1.26 -1.94 -1.59
C PRO A 272 -0.18 -2.93 -1.14
N LEU A 273 -0.56 -4.18 -0.93
CA LEU A 273 0.42 -5.25 -0.69
C LEU A 273 1.01 -5.78 -2.00
N PHE A 274 0.35 -5.47 -3.12
CA PHE A 274 0.60 -6.07 -4.44
C PHE A 274 0.55 -7.60 -4.34
N PHE A 275 1.60 -8.32 -4.70
CA PHE A 275 1.60 -9.77 -4.63
C PHE A 275 1.72 -10.30 -3.20
N VAL A 276 0.86 -11.26 -2.86
CA VAL A 276 0.88 -12.05 -1.61
C VAL A 276 0.76 -13.55 -1.91
N ASN A 277 1.31 -14.37 -1.02
CA ASN A 277 1.28 -15.83 -1.10
C ASN A 277 0.93 -16.47 0.25
N VAL A 278 0.92 -17.80 0.34
CA VAL A 278 0.57 -18.54 1.56
C VAL A 278 1.45 -18.20 2.77
N ALA A 279 2.69 -17.75 2.57
CA ALA A 279 3.57 -17.32 3.65
C ALA A 279 3.11 -15.98 4.28
N ASP A 280 2.26 -15.21 3.58
CA ASP A 280 1.70 -13.96 4.07
C ASP A 280 0.44 -14.12 4.91
N ILE A 281 -0.11 -15.33 5.04
CA ILE A 281 -1.43 -15.57 5.66
C ILE A 281 -1.52 -14.99 7.06
N ASP A 282 -0.51 -15.23 7.89
CA ASP A 282 -0.51 -14.75 9.27
C ASP A 282 -0.49 -13.22 9.30
N TYR A 283 0.33 -12.58 8.48
CA TYR A 283 0.41 -11.13 8.38
C TYR A 283 -0.89 -10.49 7.83
N ILE A 284 -1.46 -11.01 6.74
CA ILE A 284 -2.67 -10.40 6.17
C ILE A 284 -3.89 -10.60 7.06
N SER A 285 -3.90 -11.64 7.90
CA SER A 285 -4.99 -11.87 8.86
C SER A 285 -5.08 -10.78 9.92
N THR A 286 -3.98 -10.07 10.21
CA THR A 286 -3.96 -8.96 11.17
C THR A 286 -4.32 -7.61 10.57
N LEU A 287 -4.47 -7.52 9.24
CA LEU A 287 -4.73 -6.26 8.56
C LEU A 287 -6.24 -5.99 8.46
N ASN A 288 -6.63 -4.76 8.78
CA ASN A 288 -8.02 -4.31 8.64
C ASN A 288 -8.37 -3.92 7.19
N SER A 289 -7.36 -3.56 6.39
CA SER A 289 -7.51 -3.12 5.01
C SER A 289 -6.26 -3.43 4.20
N TYR A 290 -6.48 -3.90 2.98
CA TYR A 290 -5.43 -4.06 1.98
C TYR A 290 -6.03 -4.28 0.58
N ILE A 291 -5.20 -4.03 -0.43
CA ILE A 291 -5.45 -4.48 -1.80
C ILE A 291 -4.26 -5.33 -2.25
N ALA A 292 -4.53 -6.56 -2.68
CA ALA A 292 -3.50 -7.52 -3.02
C ALA A 292 -3.91 -8.42 -4.19
N CYS A 293 -2.95 -9.12 -4.76
CA CYS A 293 -3.16 -10.17 -5.73
C CYS A 293 -2.37 -11.44 -5.38
N THR A 294 -2.84 -12.59 -5.86
CA THR A 294 -2.19 -13.88 -5.63
C THR A 294 -2.37 -14.82 -6.82
N THR A 295 -1.45 -15.77 -6.98
CA THR A 295 -1.56 -16.88 -7.95
C THR A 295 -2.13 -18.14 -7.30
N GLU A 296 -2.39 -18.13 -6.00
CA GLU A 296 -2.65 -19.33 -5.22
C GLU A 296 -4.14 -19.51 -4.93
N ARG A 297 -4.76 -20.47 -5.62
CA ARG A 297 -6.21 -20.71 -5.53
C ARG A 297 -6.67 -21.15 -4.14
N ILE A 298 -5.75 -21.56 -3.25
CA ILE A 298 -6.07 -21.93 -1.86
C ILE A 298 -6.78 -20.79 -1.11
N PHE A 299 -6.46 -19.53 -1.43
CA PHE A 299 -7.11 -18.36 -0.83
C PHE A 299 -8.61 -18.37 -1.07
N GLN A 300 -9.11 -18.88 -2.19
CA GLN A 300 -10.55 -18.96 -2.48
C GLN A 300 -11.37 -19.65 -1.37
N SER A 301 -10.76 -20.59 -0.65
CA SER A 301 -11.39 -21.31 0.47
C SER A 301 -11.20 -20.63 1.83
N LYS A 302 -10.26 -19.69 1.96
CA LYS A 302 -9.90 -18.99 3.20
C LYS A 302 -10.61 -17.64 3.28
N THR A 303 -11.94 -17.67 3.35
CA THR A 303 -12.80 -16.48 3.30
C THR A 303 -12.61 -15.51 4.47
N ASP A 304 -11.96 -15.93 5.56
CA ASP A 304 -11.69 -15.06 6.70
C ASP A 304 -10.57 -14.04 6.44
N LEU A 305 -9.76 -14.27 5.39
CA LEU A 305 -8.59 -13.43 5.08
C LEU A 305 -8.95 -12.17 4.30
N TYR A 306 -10.09 -12.14 3.61
CA TYR A 306 -10.51 -11.02 2.77
C TYR A 306 -12.01 -10.76 2.88
N ASP A 307 -12.44 -9.57 2.44
CA ASP A 307 -13.86 -9.23 2.32
C ASP A 307 -14.35 -9.49 0.90
N ILE A 308 -13.47 -9.28 -0.08
CA ILE A 308 -13.77 -9.40 -1.51
C ILE A 308 -12.69 -10.24 -2.19
N TYR A 309 -13.13 -11.28 -2.89
CA TYR A 309 -12.29 -12.08 -3.79
C TYR A 309 -12.64 -11.77 -5.23
N ILE A 310 -11.64 -11.53 -6.07
CA ILE A 310 -11.84 -11.25 -7.50
C ILE A 310 -11.21 -12.36 -8.32
N ASP A 311 -12.02 -13.07 -9.12
CA ASP A 311 -11.55 -14.03 -10.12
C ASP A 311 -11.99 -13.53 -11.50
N SER A 312 -11.03 -13.11 -12.32
CA SER A 312 -11.26 -12.41 -13.59
C SER A 312 -12.11 -11.13 -13.38
N GLN A 313 -13.33 -11.07 -13.93
CA GLN A 313 -14.27 -9.94 -13.79
C GLN A 313 -15.36 -10.19 -12.72
N THR A 314 -15.27 -11.31 -12.01
CA THR A 314 -16.24 -11.69 -10.98
C THR A 314 -15.79 -11.16 -9.64
N ILE A 315 -16.62 -10.31 -9.03
CA ILE A 315 -16.39 -9.76 -7.69
C ILE A 315 -17.23 -10.61 -6.72
N ILE A 316 -16.56 -11.36 -5.86
CA ILE A 316 -17.16 -12.36 -4.97
C ILE A 316 -17.04 -11.85 -3.54
N PRO A 317 -18.13 -11.40 -2.90
CA PRO A 317 -18.12 -11.01 -1.50
C PRO A 317 -18.11 -12.23 -0.59
N THR A 318 -17.47 -12.11 0.58
CA THR A 318 -17.51 -13.16 1.61
C THR A 318 -18.76 -13.12 2.48
N SER A 319 -19.51 -12.01 2.43
CA SER A 319 -20.74 -11.81 3.22
C SER A 319 -21.81 -11.07 2.42
N ASN A 320 -23.07 -11.48 2.60
CA ASN A 320 -24.25 -10.85 1.97
C ASN A 320 -24.40 -9.36 2.32
N ARG A 321 -23.77 -8.89 3.40
CA ARG A 321 -23.76 -7.46 3.75
C ARG A 321 -23.02 -6.62 2.71
N LEU A 322 -22.07 -7.21 1.99
CA LEU A 322 -21.29 -6.50 0.98
C LEU A 322 -22.01 -6.42 -0.38
N ASP A 323 -23.06 -7.23 -0.59
CA ASP A 323 -23.83 -7.25 -1.84
C ASP A 323 -24.44 -5.88 -2.17
N CYS A 324 -24.75 -5.06 -1.16
CA CYS A 324 -25.29 -3.72 -1.39
C CYS A 324 -24.31 -2.80 -2.12
N PHE A 325 -23.00 -2.97 -1.92
CA PHE A 325 -21.97 -2.17 -2.59
C PHE A 325 -21.66 -2.66 -4.01
N LEU A 326 -22.04 -3.90 -4.33
CA LEU A 326 -21.85 -4.50 -5.65
C LEU A 326 -22.97 -4.16 -6.65
N ARG A 327 -24.13 -3.70 -6.15
CA ARG A 327 -25.26 -3.30 -6.98
C ARG A 327 -24.95 -1.98 -7.69
N LEU A 328 -24.93 -2.03 -9.01
CA LEU A 328 -24.80 -0.84 -9.84
C LEU A 328 -26.07 -0.02 -9.81
N THR A 329 -25.92 1.29 -9.65
CA THR A 329 -27.02 2.25 -9.76
C THR A 329 -27.11 2.78 -11.20
N PRO A 330 -28.28 3.30 -11.63
CA PRO A 330 -28.38 3.99 -12.92
C PRO A 330 -27.38 5.13 -13.06
N THR A 331 -27.07 5.83 -11.96
CA THR A 331 -26.05 6.88 -11.93
C THR A 331 -24.66 6.33 -12.21
N ASP A 332 -24.32 5.14 -11.69
CA ASP A 332 -23.03 4.49 -11.98
C ASP A 332 -22.90 4.10 -13.45
N GLU A 333 -23.94 3.55 -14.07
CA GLU A 333 -23.94 3.20 -15.49
C GLU A 333 -23.84 4.44 -16.39
N GLN A 334 -24.60 5.49 -16.07
CA GLN A 334 -24.51 6.76 -16.77
C GLN A 334 -23.12 7.37 -16.63
N ARG A 335 -22.56 7.37 -15.42
CA ARG A 335 -21.22 7.91 -15.15
C ARG A 335 -20.15 7.14 -15.90
N TYR A 336 -20.23 5.81 -15.94
CA TYR A 336 -19.33 4.98 -16.74
C TYR A 336 -19.42 5.33 -18.23
N THR A 337 -20.64 5.44 -18.75
CA THR A 337 -20.87 5.78 -20.17
C THR A 337 -20.30 7.15 -20.51
N GLN A 338 -20.48 8.14 -19.65
CA GLN A 338 -19.91 9.47 -19.80
C GLN A 338 -18.37 9.44 -19.73
N LEU A 339 -17.82 8.67 -18.80
CA LEU A 339 -16.37 8.52 -18.64
C LEU A 339 -15.75 7.91 -19.90
N ILE A 340 -16.32 6.84 -20.46
CA ILE A 340 -15.83 6.23 -21.70
C ILE A 340 -16.06 7.16 -22.91
N HIS A 341 -17.24 7.79 -23.03
CA HIS A 341 -17.50 8.69 -24.16
C HIS A 341 -16.62 9.95 -24.13
N SER A 342 -16.28 10.46 -22.95
CA SER A 342 -15.33 11.55 -22.79
C SER A 342 -13.92 11.15 -23.24
N GLN A 343 -13.53 9.88 -23.08
CA GLN A 343 -12.28 9.34 -23.64
C GLN A 343 -12.34 9.34 -25.18
N ASP A 344 -13.43 8.85 -25.77
CA ASP A 344 -13.59 8.80 -27.23
C ASP A 344 -13.62 10.19 -27.87
N MET A 345 -14.28 11.15 -27.24
CA MET A 345 -14.35 12.54 -27.71
C MET A 345 -13.01 13.26 -27.59
N ALA A 346 -12.29 13.10 -26.47
CA ALA A 346 -10.95 13.63 -26.29
C ALA A 346 -9.96 13.05 -27.32
N PHE A 347 -10.10 11.75 -27.63
CA PHE A 347 -9.35 11.08 -28.69
C PHE A 347 -9.67 11.63 -30.09
N THR A 348 -10.96 11.91 -30.37
CA THR A 348 -11.44 12.35 -31.69
C THR A 348 -11.11 13.80 -31.98
N LEU A 349 -11.29 14.71 -31.02
CA LEU A 349 -11.06 16.15 -31.18
C LEU A 349 -9.58 16.50 -31.21
N THR A 350 -8.78 15.77 -30.44
CA THR A 350 -7.37 16.05 -30.24
C THR A 350 -6.57 14.99 -30.99
N ARG A 351 -6.39 15.13 -32.32
CA ARG A 351 -5.53 14.27 -33.17
C ARG A 351 -4.08 14.07 -32.65
N ALA A 352 -3.76 14.63 -31.47
CA ALA A 352 -2.53 14.67 -30.71
C ALA A 352 -2.57 13.95 -29.33
N MET A 353 -3.69 13.47 -28.77
CA MET A 353 -3.65 12.66 -27.52
C MET A 353 -3.23 11.21 -27.83
N LYS A 354 -1.98 11.06 -28.25
CA LYS A 354 -1.33 9.77 -28.50
C LYS A 354 -0.66 9.20 -27.26
N ASP A 355 -0.58 9.97 -26.17
CA ASP A 355 0.04 9.51 -24.95
C ASP A 355 -1.00 8.89 -24.02
N LYS A 356 -1.02 7.55 -23.99
CA LYS A 356 -1.89 6.77 -23.08
C LYS A 356 -1.67 7.15 -21.61
N THR A 357 -0.52 7.74 -21.28
CA THR A 357 -0.21 8.23 -19.93
C THR A 357 -1.10 9.42 -19.56
N GLU A 358 -1.27 10.39 -20.47
CA GLU A 358 -2.14 11.55 -20.21
C GLU A 358 -3.61 11.15 -20.06
N GLN A 359 -4.05 10.15 -20.82
CA GLN A 359 -5.39 9.59 -20.69
C GLN A 359 -5.61 9.02 -19.29
N ASP A 360 -4.69 8.17 -18.82
CA ASP A 360 -4.77 7.62 -17.47
C ASP A 360 -4.76 8.73 -16.40
N VAL A 361 -4.03 9.84 -16.63
CA VAL A 361 -3.96 10.98 -15.70
C VAL A 361 -5.32 11.66 -15.59
N MET A 362 -5.99 11.87 -16.72
CA MET A 362 -7.35 12.43 -16.70
C MET A 362 -8.34 11.51 -16.00
N LEU A 363 -8.24 10.19 -16.21
CA LEU A 363 -9.08 9.22 -15.53
C LEU A 363 -8.82 9.20 -14.02
N ALA A 364 -7.56 9.24 -13.59
CA ALA A 364 -7.22 9.29 -12.17
C ALA A 364 -7.77 10.57 -11.53
N ARG A 365 -7.63 11.72 -12.21
CA ARG A 365 -8.18 13.02 -11.76
C ARG A 365 -9.69 13.00 -11.64
N PHE A 366 -10.39 12.30 -12.52
CA PHE A 366 -11.84 12.14 -12.43
C PHE A 366 -12.26 11.49 -11.11
N PHE A 367 -11.65 10.35 -10.75
CA PHE A 367 -11.92 9.70 -9.46
C PHE A 367 -11.47 10.56 -8.28
N GLN A 368 -10.32 11.24 -8.42
CA GLN A 368 -9.82 12.14 -7.40
C GLN A 368 -10.78 13.29 -7.08
N GLN A 369 -11.37 13.91 -8.10
CA GLN A 369 -12.38 14.95 -7.93
C GLN A 369 -13.64 14.38 -7.30
N LEU A 370 -14.15 13.26 -7.81
CA LEU A 370 -15.35 12.60 -7.26
C LEU A 370 -15.17 12.28 -5.77
N ASN A 371 -14.03 11.73 -5.39
CA ASN A 371 -13.73 11.40 -4.00
C ASN A 371 -13.66 12.65 -3.14
N THR A 372 -13.01 13.70 -3.65
CA THR A 372 -12.91 14.98 -2.94
C THR A 372 -14.30 15.57 -2.69
N GLU A 373 -15.19 15.57 -3.68
CA GLU A 373 -16.57 16.05 -3.50
C GLU A 373 -17.36 15.21 -2.50
N VAL A 374 -17.27 13.87 -2.58
CA VAL A 374 -17.95 12.95 -1.65
C VAL A 374 -17.53 13.24 -0.20
N TYR A 375 -16.23 13.26 0.07
CA TYR A 375 -15.75 13.49 1.43
C TYR A 375 -15.99 14.92 1.91
N GLN A 376 -15.79 15.95 1.06
CA GLN A 376 -16.05 17.33 1.46
C GLN A 376 -17.52 17.52 1.83
N SER A 377 -18.45 16.89 1.11
CA SER A 377 -19.86 16.92 1.50
C SER A 377 -20.13 16.21 2.82
N LEU A 378 -19.46 15.10 3.13
CA LEU A 378 -19.58 14.46 4.44
C LEU A 378 -19.03 15.35 5.57
N ILE A 379 -17.84 15.93 5.38
CA ILE A 379 -17.20 16.84 6.35
C ILE A 379 -18.06 18.08 6.59
N ASN A 380 -18.65 18.65 5.53
CA ASN A 380 -19.50 19.83 5.66
C ASN A 380 -20.80 19.55 6.44
N VAL A 381 -21.34 18.34 6.35
CA VAL A 381 -22.52 17.91 7.11
C VAL A 381 -22.16 17.54 8.55
N ASP A 382 -20.96 16.99 8.77
CA ASP A 382 -20.42 16.70 10.10
C ASP A 382 -20.12 17.98 10.90
N GLY A 383 -19.69 19.05 10.23
CA GLY A 383 -19.35 20.32 10.87
C GLY A 383 -20.53 21.02 11.57
N ASP A 384 -20.21 21.82 12.59
CA ASP A 384 -21.16 22.53 13.47
C ASP A 384 -22.17 23.45 12.74
N SER A 385 -21.92 23.78 11.47
CA SER A 385 -22.84 24.58 10.65
C SER A 385 -24.13 23.85 10.24
N CYS A 386 -24.18 22.52 10.37
CA CYS A 386 -25.37 21.72 10.03
C CYS A 386 -26.05 21.23 11.31
N GLU A 387 -27.09 21.93 11.77
CA GLU A 387 -27.76 21.64 13.06
C GLU A 387 -28.27 20.20 13.19
N ASP A 388 -28.71 19.58 12.09
CA ASP A 388 -29.29 18.24 12.10
C ASP A 388 -28.30 17.13 11.73
N HIS A 389 -27.12 17.47 11.19
CA HIS A 389 -26.14 16.50 10.66
C HIS A 389 -26.73 15.48 9.66
N VAL A 390 -27.80 15.87 8.94
CA VAL A 390 -28.50 15.01 7.98
C VAL A 390 -28.05 15.33 6.55
N MET A 391 -27.56 14.31 5.85
CA MET A 391 -27.30 14.38 4.42
C MET A 391 -28.56 13.97 3.64
N THR A 392 -29.18 14.93 2.96
CA THR A 392 -30.45 14.70 2.22
C THR A 392 -30.22 13.99 0.88
N CYS A 393 -31.30 13.43 0.31
CA CYS A 393 -31.25 12.85 -1.04
C CYS A 393 -30.81 13.85 -2.12
N GLU A 394 -31.15 15.14 -1.97
CA GLU A 394 -30.75 16.19 -2.91
C GLU A 394 -29.23 16.45 -2.84
N MET A 395 -28.66 16.48 -1.62
CA MET A 395 -27.20 16.59 -1.43
C MET A 395 -26.46 15.41 -2.05
N VAL A 396 -26.98 14.19 -1.86
CA VAL A 396 -26.42 12.96 -2.47
C VAL A 396 -26.43 13.04 -3.99
N GLN A 397 -27.49 13.59 -4.59
CA GLN A 397 -27.55 13.79 -6.04
C GLN A 397 -26.63 14.92 -6.51
N LEU A 398 -26.43 15.96 -5.71
CA LEU A 398 -25.56 17.10 -6.04
C LEU A 398 -24.09 16.69 -6.19
N ILE A 399 -23.61 15.77 -5.33
CA ILE A 399 -22.27 15.15 -5.47
C ILE A 399 -22.22 14.07 -6.56
N GLY A 400 -23.29 13.94 -7.34
CA GLY A 400 -23.36 13.01 -8.46
C GLY A 400 -23.54 11.54 -8.05
N LEU A 401 -24.03 11.23 -6.84
CA LEU A 401 -24.37 9.87 -6.41
C LEU A 401 -25.87 9.57 -6.54
N HIS A 402 -26.23 8.28 -6.52
CA HIS A 402 -27.64 7.89 -6.50
C HIS A 402 -28.14 7.87 -5.04
N PRO A 403 -29.40 8.22 -4.73
CA PRO A 403 -29.98 8.06 -3.39
C PRO A 403 -29.93 6.64 -2.78
N LYS A 404 -29.58 5.63 -3.58
CA LYS A 404 -29.41 4.24 -3.12
C LYS A 404 -28.01 4.00 -2.56
N ASP A 405 -27.08 4.92 -2.79
CA ASP A 405 -25.73 4.92 -2.24
C ASP A 405 -25.69 5.42 -0.79
N HIS A 406 -26.84 5.68 -0.15
CA HIS A 406 -26.90 6.06 1.26
C HIS A 406 -26.22 5.05 2.18
N ILE A 407 -26.27 3.74 1.86
CA ILE A 407 -25.57 2.70 2.65
C ILE A 407 -24.05 2.88 2.53
N PHE A 408 -23.56 3.16 1.31
CA PHE A 408 -22.14 3.44 1.08
C PHE A 408 -21.69 4.69 1.84
N LEU A 409 -22.44 5.79 1.77
CA LEU A 409 -22.11 7.03 2.46
C LEU A 409 -22.17 6.89 3.98
N THR A 410 -23.16 6.15 4.51
CA THR A 410 -23.29 5.89 5.96
C THR A 410 -22.08 5.11 6.49
N GLU A 411 -21.66 4.07 5.77
CA GLU A 411 -20.50 3.25 6.14
C GLU A 411 -19.18 4.02 5.97
N LEU A 412 -19.09 4.89 4.95
CA LEU A 412 -17.94 5.76 4.75
C LEU A 412 -17.82 6.80 5.86
N ALA A 413 -18.92 7.44 6.26
CA ALA A 413 -18.95 8.35 7.40
C ALA A 413 -18.55 7.64 8.69
N SER A 414 -19.09 6.45 8.94
CA SER A 414 -18.76 5.63 10.12
C SER A 414 -17.29 5.22 10.15
N LEU A 415 -16.71 4.85 9.00
CA LEU A 415 -15.29 4.49 8.87
C LEU A 415 -14.36 5.61 9.33
N HIS A 416 -14.73 6.86 9.05
CA HIS A 416 -13.96 8.05 9.39
C HIS A 416 -14.48 8.76 10.65
N SER A 417 -15.35 8.10 11.42
CA SER A 417 -15.94 8.62 12.67
C SER A 417 -16.67 9.96 12.52
N LEU A 418 -17.24 10.22 11.33
CA LEU A 418 -18.04 11.41 11.06
C LEU A 418 -19.47 11.20 11.57
N ASN A 419 -20.00 12.19 12.28
CA ASN A 419 -21.37 12.25 12.75
C ASN A 419 -22.30 12.71 11.62
N VAL A 420 -22.60 11.80 10.68
CA VAL A 420 -23.49 12.09 9.54
C VAL A 420 -24.59 11.03 9.43
N THR A 421 -25.85 11.48 9.39
CA THR A 421 -27.00 10.62 9.10
C THR A 421 -27.45 10.79 7.65
N VAL A 422 -27.35 9.73 6.83
CA VAL A 422 -27.72 9.81 5.41
C VAL A 422 -29.18 9.37 5.20
N GLN A 423 -30.01 10.25 4.63
CA GLN A 423 -31.43 9.99 4.43
C GLN A 423 -31.66 8.87 3.40
N ARG A 424 -32.60 7.97 3.69
CA ARG A 424 -33.01 6.93 2.72
C ARG A 424 -34.04 7.50 1.75
N GLN A 425 -34.01 7.03 0.51
CA GLN A 425 -34.98 7.42 -0.51
C GLN A 425 -36.44 7.15 -0.09
N SER A 426 -36.71 6.13 0.74
CA SER A 426 -38.04 5.85 1.30
C SER A 426 -38.56 6.91 2.26
N ASP A 427 -37.64 7.65 2.90
CA ASP A 427 -37.95 8.57 3.98
C ASP A 427 -38.18 10.00 3.45
N ALA A 428 -37.92 10.23 2.15
CA ALA A 428 -38.12 11.51 1.47
C ALA A 428 -39.59 11.75 1.05
N PHE A 429 -40.42 10.70 1.04
CA PHE A 429 -41.86 10.82 0.79
C PHE A 429 -42.64 9.89 1.74
N PRO A 430 -43.31 10.42 2.78
CA PRO A 430 -44.41 9.66 3.36
C PRO A 430 -45.44 9.48 2.24
N CYS A 431 -45.81 8.24 1.95
CA CYS A 431 -46.85 7.93 0.97
C CYS A 431 -48.06 8.84 1.20
N CYS A 432 -48.36 9.72 0.25
CA CYS A 432 -49.68 10.34 0.18
C CYS A 432 -50.67 9.20 -0.09
N ILE A 433 -51.46 8.87 0.94
CA ILE A 433 -52.58 7.94 0.90
C ILE A 433 -53.67 8.48 -0.02
#